data_AF-A0A1R1YS10-F1
#
_entry.id   AF-A0A1R1YS10-F1
#
_cell.length_a   1.000
_cell.length_b   1.000
_cell.length_c   1.000
_cell.angle_alpha   90.00
_cell.angle_beta   90.00
_cell.angle_gamma   90.00
#
_symmetry.space_group_name_H-M   'P 1'
#
loop_
_entity.id
_entity.type
_entity.pdbx_description
1 polymer ?
#
loop_
_entity_poly.entity_id
_entity_poly.type
_entity_poly.pdbx_seq_one_letter_code
_entity_poly.pdbx_strand_id
1 'polypeptide(L)'
;MGEISETIPTLWDETRYWVLENRNLIPEKNIASWIVDNDGSYNMCHFWSNFEIVDLKFYRSKAYKSYVEYLDSTNGFFYERWGDAPIHSIAASILLPRENIFWFEDIGYRHSTISVCPSNSEMARNCACKGRSSFHRSFCFDKWRNSSNMLKGDFISYILPSTLTANENSHV
;
A
#
# COMPACT_ATOMS: atom_id res chain seq x y z
N MET A 1 3.88 3.68 7.83
CA MET A 1 3.60 5.02 8.35
C MET A 1 2.31 5.52 7.76
N GLY A 2 1.70 6.57 8.35
CA GLY A 2 0.62 7.30 7.69
C GLY A 2 1.20 8.43 6.84
N GLU A 3 0.69 8.60 5.63
CA GLU A 3 1.03 9.74 4.76
C GLU A 3 0.30 11.01 5.22
N ILE A 4 0.83 12.17 4.83
CA ILE A 4 0.21 13.48 5.00
C ILE A 4 -0.73 13.72 3.82
N SER A 5 -2.04 13.77 4.07
CA SER A 5 -3.08 13.89 3.03
C SER A 5 -2.86 15.04 2.05
N GLU A 6 -2.35 16.18 2.53
CA GLU A 6 -2.10 17.40 1.77
C GLU A 6 -1.02 17.24 0.70
N THR A 7 -0.24 16.17 0.78
CA THR A 7 0.84 15.86 -0.18
C THR A 7 0.37 15.00 -1.34
N ILE A 8 -0.77 14.33 -1.17
CA ILE A 8 -1.33 13.35 -2.10
C ILE A 8 -2.87 13.51 -2.26
N PRO A 9 -3.45 14.73 -2.31
CA PRO A 9 -4.90 14.90 -2.29
C PRO A 9 -5.66 14.18 -3.42
N THR A 10 -5.03 13.96 -4.60
CA THR A 10 -5.69 13.25 -5.72
C THR A 10 -5.12 11.87 -6.01
N LEU A 11 -4.04 11.45 -5.34
CA LEU A 11 -3.35 10.19 -5.65
C LEU A 11 -4.27 8.96 -5.61
N TRP A 12 -5.15 8.89 -4.60
CA TRP A 12 -6.05 7.76 -4.47
C TRP A 12 -7.11 7.74 -5.56
N ASP A 13 -7.63 8.91 -5.95
CA ASP A 13 -8.61 9.03 -7.03
C ASP A 13 -8.00 8.57 -8.36
N GLU A 14 -6.82 9.06 -8.68
CA GLU A 14 -6.06 8.65 -9.86
C GLU A 14 -5.74 7.14 -9.84
N THR A 15 -5.37 6.60 -8.68
CA THR A 15 -5.19 5.16 -8.52
C THR A 15 -6.48 4.39 -8.82
N ARG A 16 -7.63 4.83 -8.28
CA ARG A 16 -8.92 4.17 -8.53
C ARG A 16 -9.27 4.18 -10.01
N TYR A 17 -9.08 5.31 -10.70
CA TYR A 17 -9.29 5.39 -12.15
C TYR A 17 -8.43 4.37 -12.89
N TRP A 18 -7.12 4.32 -12.61
CA TRP A 18 -6.22 3.36 -13.25
C TRP A 18 -6.66 1.91 -13.01
N VAL A 19 -7.05 1.56 -11.77
CA VAL A 19 -7.52 0.20 -11.43
C VAL A 19 -8.78 -0.18 -12.20
N LEU A 20 -9.74 0.74 -12.31
CA LEU A 20 -11.01 0.49 -12.99
C LEU A 20 -10.84 0.30 -14.50
N GLU A 21 -9.88 1.00 -15.12
CA GLU A 21 -9.53 0.86 -16.54
C GLU A 21 -8.61 -0.34 -16.81
N ASN A 22 -7.89 -0.84 -15.79
CA ASN A 22 -6.89 -1.91 -15.93
C ASN A 22 -7.20 -3.13 -15.07
N ARG A 23 -8.47 -3.47 -14.89
CA ARG A 23 -8.91 -4.61 -14.05
C ARG A 23 -8.22 -5.91 -14.43
N ASN A 24 -7.87 -6.11 -15.70
CA ASN A 24 -7.15 -7.29 -16.19
C ASN A 24 -5.71 -7.41 -15.66
N LEU A 25 -5.11 -6.32 -15.17
CA LEU A 25 -3.78 -6.30 -14.55
C LEU A 25 -3.82 -6.56 -13.04
N ILE A 26 -5.00 -6.51 -12.41
CA ILE A 26 -5.17 -6.80 -10.98
C ILE A 26 -5.20 -8.32 -10.77
N PRO A 27 -4.35 -8.87 -9.89
CA PRO A 27 -4.34 -10.30 -9.56
C PRO A 27 -5.60 -10.72 -8.79
N GLU A 28 -5.95 -12.01 -8.84
CA GLU A 28 -7.12 -12.58 -8.14
C GLU A 28 -7.06 -12.41 -6.63
N LYS A 29 -5.85 -12.36 -6.07
CA LYS A 29 -5.59 -12.06 -4.66
C LYS A 29 -4.59 -10.91 -4.57
N ASN A 30 -4.92 -9.95 -3.73
CA ASN A 30 -4.04 -8.85 -3.37
C ASN A 30 -4.17 -8.56 -1.87
N ILE A 31 -3.45 -7.57 -1.35
CA ILE A 31 -3.55 -7.14 0.04
C ILE A 31 -4.06 -5.69 0.17
N ALA A 32 -4.96 -5.27 -0.73
CA ALA A 32 -5.57 -3.94 -0.66
C ALA A 32 -6.30 -3.69 0.66
N SER A 33 -6.75 -4.75 1.35
CA SER A 33 -7.33 -4.71 2.71
C SER A 33 -6.45 -4.00 3.74
N TRP A 34 -5.13 -3.87 3.49
CA TRP A 34 -4.22 -3.15 4.36
C TRP A 34 -4.30 -1.63 4.18
N ILE A 35 -4.53 -1.14 2.97
CA ILE A 35 -4.53 0.30 2.67
C ILE A 35 -5.92 0.88 2.43
N VAL A 36 -6.92 0.03 2.16
CA VAL A 36 -8.30 0.45 1.87
C VAL A 36 -9.19 0.19 3.09
N ASP A 37 -10.00 1.19 3.45
CA ASP A 37 -11.06 1.05 4.45
C ASP A 37 -12.39 0.62 3.82
N ASN A 38 -13.39 0.29 4.64
CA ASN A 38 -14.63 -0.34 4.14
C ASN A 38 -15.48 0.57 3.24
N ASP A 39 -15.22 1.87 3.25
CA ASP A 39 -15.86 2.86 2.38
C ASP A 39 -15.09 3.09 1.06
N GLY A 40 -14.04 2.29 0.81
CA GLY A 40 -13.21 2.42 -0.38
C GLY A 40 -12.19 3.56 -0.33
N SER A 41 -12.03 4.23 0.81
CA SER A 41 -11.04 5.28 1.01
C SER A 41 -9.64 4.71 1.29
N TYR A 42 -8.60 5.45 0.88
CA TYR A 42 -7.23 5.16 1.27
C TYR A 42 -6.99 5.65 2.69
N ASN A 43 -6.55 4.76 3.58
CA ASN A 43 -6.29 5.08 4.99
C ASN A 43 -4.91 5.70 5.25
N MET A 44 -4.23 6.13 4.18
CA MET A 44 -2.89 6.76 4.19
C MET A 44 -1.73 5.84 4.59
N CYS A 45 -1.96 4.53 4.81
CA CYS A 45 -0.89 3.62 5.18
C CYS A 45 0.05 3.29 4.02
N HIS A 46 1.35 3.48 4.27
CA HIS A 46 2.42 3.12 3.36
C HIS A 46 3.63 2.50 4.08
N PHE A 47 4.41 1.68 3.38
CA PHE A 47 5.74 1.22 3.78
C PHE A 47 6.74 2.36 3.63
N TRP A 48 7.68 2.47 4.55
CA TRP A 48 8.67 3.55 4.49
C TRP A 48 9.84 3.18 3.57
N SER A 49 9.81 3.68 2.34
CA SER A 49 10.74 3.32 1.26
C SER A 49 12.21 3.72 1.52
N ASN A 50 12.51 4.49 2.57
CA ASN A 50 13.88 4.68 3.04
C ASN A 50 14.58 3.34 3.38
N PHE A 51 13.82 2.28 3.70
CA PHE A 51 14.31 0.90 3.78
C PHE A 51 13.38 -0.02 3.00
N GLU A 52 13.89 -0.61 1.92
CA GLU A 52 13.16 -1.56 1.09
C GLU A 52 14.13 -2.63 0.57
N ILE A 53 13.72 -3.90 0.66
CA ILE A 53 14.39 -5.03 0.01
C ILE A 53 13.38 -5.61 -0.97
N VAL A 54 13.66 -5.46 -2.27
CA VAL A 54 12.68 -5.71 -3.33
C VAL A 54 13.27 -6.50 -4.48
N ASP A 55 12.49 -7.43 -5.04
CA ASP A 55 12.78 -8.03 -6.34
C ASP A 55 12.40 -7.04 -7.44
N LEU A 56 13.40 -6.52 -8.16
CA LEU A 56 13.21 -5.55 -9.25
C LEU A 56 12.32 -6.07 -10.39
N LYS A 57 12.07 -7.39 -10.49
CA LYS A 57 11.07 -7.91 -11.43
C LYS A 57 9.68 -7.34 -11.19
N PHE A 58 9.33 -7.02 -9.93
CA PHE A 58 8.07 -6.37 -9.61
C PHE A 58 7.96 -5.00 -10.29
N TYR A 59 8.95 -4.12 -10.10
CA TYR A 59 8.95 -2.80 -10.75
C TYR A 59 9.09 -2.85 -12.26
N ARG A 60 9.68 -3.92 -12.80
CA ARG A 60 9.79 -4.14 -14.24
C ARG A 60 8.55 -4.79 -14.84
N SER A 61 7.59 -5.22 -14.01
CA SER A 61 6.36 -5.86 -14.48
C SER A 61 5.50 -4.91 -15.29
N LYS A 62 4.68 -5.47 -16.19
CA LYS A 62 3.74 -4.70 -17.01
C LYS A 62 2.75 -3.89 -16.16
N ALA A 63 2.24 -4.48 -15.08
CA ALA A 63 1.27 -3.84 -14.21
C ALA A 63 1.86 -2.63 -13.48
N TYR A 64 3.03 -2.79 -12.85
CA TYR A 64 3.69 -1.67 -12.16
C TYR A 64 4.06 -0.54 -13.12
N LYS A 65 4.65 -0.87 -14.27
CA LYS A 65 5.00 0.13 -15.29
C LYS A 65 3.78 0.91 -15.78
N SER A 66 2.71 0.21 -16.14
CA SER A 66 1.47 0.86 -16.58
C SER A 66 0.88 1.78 -15.51
N TYR A 67 0.94 1.38 -14.23
CA TYR A 67 0.48 2.21 -13.12
C TYR A 67 1.30 3.49 -12.97
N VAL A 68 2.63 3.38 -12.94
CA VAL A 68 3.51 4.55 -12.77
C VAL A 68 3.49 5.46 -14.01
N GLU A 69 3.44 4.90 -15.22
CA GLU A 69 3.29 5.68 -16.47
C GLU A 69 1.97 6.48 -16.48
N TYR A 70 0.88 5.89 -15.98
CA TYR A 70 -0.38 6.61 -15.82
C TYR A 70 -0.23 7.76 -14.81
N LEU A 71 0.30 7.49 -13.62
CA LEU A 71 0.49 8.53 -12.60
C LEU A 71 1.42 9.66 -13.04
N ASP A 72 2.46 9.35 -13.82
CA ASP A 72 3.35 10.37 -14.39
C ASP A 72 2.58 11.29 -15.34
N SER A 73 1.66 10.74 -16.14
CA SER A 73 0.84 11.51 -17.08
C SER A 73 -0.15 12.49 -16.43
N THR A 74 -0.51 12.27 -15.15
CA THR A 74 -1.40 13.17 -14.40
C THR A 74 -0.65 14.35 -13.77
N ASN A 75 0.68 14.35 -13.81
CA ASN A 75 1.57 15.37 -13.25
C ASN A 75 1.45 15.56 -11.72
N GLY A 76 0.85 14.62 -10.99
CA GLY A 76 0.70 14.71 -9.52
C GLY A 76 2.05 14.77 -8.77
N PHE A 77 3.11 14.20 -9.34
CA PHE A 77 4.48 14.35 -8.81
C PHE A 77 4.98 15.80 -8.73
N PHE A 78 4.46 16.69 -9.59
CA PHE A 78 4.90 18.08 -9.69
C PHE A 78 3.86 19.09 -9.18
N TYR A 79 2.57 18.81 -9.41
CA TYR A 79 1.48 19.68 -8.95
C TYR A 79 1.08 19.40 -7.49
N GLU A 80 1.37 18.20 -7.00
CA GLU A 80 1.28 17.83 -5.59
C GLU A 80 2.68 17.47 -5.07
N ARG A 81 2.78 16.56 -4.11
CA ARG A 81 4.07 16.09 -3.58
C ARG A 81 4.06 14.58 -3.35
N TRP A 82 3.69 13.84 -4.39
CA TRP A 82 3.63 12.38 -4.35
C TRP A 82 5.01 11.81 -4.08
N GLY A 83 5.21 11.27 -2.88
CA GLY A 83 6.42 10.53 -2.52
C GLY A 83 6.41 9.14 -3.15
N ASP A 84 7.58 8.56 -3.38
CA ASP A 84 7.71 7.18 -3.84
C ASP A 84 7.12 6.17 -2.83
N ALA A 85 7.20 6.46 -1.53
CA ALA A 85 6.69 5.58 -0.47
C ALA A 85 5.20 5.22 -0.62
N PRO A 86 4.24 6.17 -0.75
CA PRO A 86 2.85 5.83 -1.03
C PRO A 86 2.66 5.17 -2.40
N ILE A 87 3.39 5.57 -3.46
CA ILE A 87 3.29 4.93 -4.78
C ILE A 87 3.66 3.44 -4.71
N HIS A 88 4.84 3.12 -4.17
CA HIS A 88 5.32 1.74 -4.06
C HIS A 88 4.37 0.90 -3.21
N SER A 89 3.87 1.47 -2.11
CA SER A 89 2.99 0.79 -1.17
C SER A 89 1.62 0.50 -1.76
N ILE A 90 1.03 1.46 -2.48
CA ILE A 90 -0.24 1.26 -3.19
C ILE A 90 -0.06 0.19 -4.26
N ALA A 91 0.96 0.32 -5.11
CA ALA A 91 1.24 -0.65 -6.17
C ALA A 91 1.46 -2.06 -5.62
N ALA A 92 2.29 -2.22 -4.58
CA ALA A 92 2.51 -3.52 -3.95
C ALA A 92 1.20 -4.09 -3.38
N SER A 93 0.40 -3.26 -2.70
CA SER A 93 -0.83 -3.71 -2.04
C SER A 93 -1.89 -4.20 -3.03
N ILE A 94 -2.00 -3.56 -4.19
CA ILE A 94 -3.04 -3.91 -5.19
C ILE A 94 -2.55 -4.92 -6.23
N LEU A 95 -1.24 -5.08 -6.42
CA LEU A 95 -0.64 -5.94 -7.46
C LEU A 95 0.04 -7.21 -6.93
N LEU A 96 0.19 -7.37 -5.62
CA LEU A 96 0.79 -8.56 -5.01
C LEU A 96 -0.12 -9.17 -3.95
N PRO A 97 -0.15 -10.51 -3.84
CA PRO A 97 -0.78 -11.17 -2.71
C PRO A 97 0.06 -10.98 -1.44
N ARG A 98 -0.59 -11.09 -0.28
CA ARG A 98 -0.03 -10.90 1.06
C ARG A 98 1.27 -11.67 1.30
N GLU A 99 1.36 -12.91 0.81
CA GLU A 99 2.52 -13.79 0.96
C GLU A 99 3.77 -13.29 0.22
N ASN A 100 3.63 -12.39 -0.75
CA ASN A 100 4.74 -11.82 -1.52
C ASN A 100 5.28 -10.51 -0.93
N ILE A 101 4.71 -10.05 0.20
CA ILE A 101 5.17 -8.84 0.89
C ILE A 101 5.52 -9.21 2.33
N PHE A 102 6.75 -8.91 2.70
CA PHE A 102 7.29 -9.25 4.02
C PHE A 102 7.56 -7.99 4.85
N TRP A 103 7.05 -7.98 6.07
CA TRP A 103 7.36 -6.95 7.05
C TRP A 103 8.40 -7.50 8.02
N PHE A 104 9.64 -7.01 7.93
CA PHE A 104 10.74 -7.46 8.79
C PHE A 104 10.54 -6.97 10.23
N GLU A 105 10.05 -7.83 11.10
CA GLU A 105 9.90 -7.56 12.54
C GLU A 105 11.21 -7.74 13.33
N ASP A 106 12.20 -8.37 12.71
CA ASP A 106 13.46 -8.84 13.28
C ASP A 106 14.68 -7.96 12.92
N ILE A 107 14.56 -7.08 11.93
CA ILE A 107 15.61 -6.13 11.57
C ILE A 107 15.47 -4.85 12.40
N GLY A 108 16.46 -4.59 13.26
CA GLY A 108 16.61 -3.29 13.91
C GLY A 108 17.06 -2.22 12.91
N TYR A 109 16.25 -1.18 12.71
CA TYR A 109 16.51 -0.12 11.73
C TYR A 109 16.23 1.27 12.32
N ARG A 110 16.99 2.28 11.91
CA ARG A 110 16.76 3.67 12.31
C ARG A 110 17.08 4.62 11.15
N HIS A 111 16.19 5.57 10.94
CA HIS A 111 16.44 6.71 10.05
C HIS A 111 15.97 7.98 10.74
N SER A 112 16.90 8.91 10.99
CA SER A 112 16.67 10.11 11.80
C SER A 112 16.11 9.79 13.21
N THR A 113 14.94 10.30 13.56
CA THR A 113 14.27 10.12 14.86
C THR A 113 13.39 8.87 14.94
N ILE A 114 13.10 8.22 13.80
CA ILE A 114 12.24 7.04 13.74
C ILE A 114 13.11 5.79 13.81
N SER A 115 12.77 4.89 14.73
CA SER A 115 13.44 3.62 14.90
C SER A 115 12.45 2.47 14.95
N VAL A 116 12.78 1.39 14.26
CA VAL A 116 12.20 0.07 14.39
C VAL A 116 13.17 -0.79 15.20
N CYS A 117 12.65 -1.41 16.25
CA CYS A 117 13.39 -2.37 17.06
C CYS A 117 12.53 -3.62 17.26
N PRO A 118 13.09 -4.83 17.16
CA PRO A 118 12.35 -6.06 17.40
C PRO A 118 11.65 -6.05 18.76
N SER A 119 10.35 -6.35 18.76
CA SER A 119 9.53 -6.36 19.98
C SER A 119 9.69 -7.64 20.79
N ASN A 120 10.05 -8.74 20.13
CA ASN A 120 10.33 -10.03 20.76
C ASN A 120 11.70 -9.97 21.47
N SER A 121 11.77 -10.40 22.73
CA SER A 121 12.98 -10.34 23.55
C SER A 121 14.12 -11.25 23.06
N GLU A 122 13.81 -12.36 22.41
CA GLU A 122 14.78 -13.26 21.79
C GLU A 122 15.38 -12.60 20.54
N MET A 123 14.56 -12.06 19.65
CA MET A 123 15.02 -11.31 18.46
C MET A 123 15.81 -10.05 18.86
N ALA A 124 15.40 -9.40 19.95
CA ALA A 124 16.07 -8.21 20.48
C ALA A 124 17.37 -8.51 21.26
N ARG A 125 17.71 -9.79 21.51
CA ARG A 125 18.82 -10.15 22.42
C ARG A 125 20.16 -9.51 22.05
N ASN A 126 20.43 -9.40 20.75
CA ASN A 126 21.67 -8.81 20.21
C ASN A 126 21.44 -7.42 19.58
N CYS A 127 20.28 -6.80 19.81
CA CYS A 127 19.97 -5.47 19.27
C CYS A 127 20.62 -4.36 20.12
N ALA A 128 21.16 -3.34 19.45
CA ALA A 128 21.64 -2.12 20.11
C ALA A 128 20.49 -1.18 20.55
N CYS A 129 19.34 -1.27 19.87
CA CYS A 129 18.14 -0.50 20.19
C CYS A 129 17.37 -1.10 21.37
N LYS A 130 16.56 -0.27 22.06
CA LYS A 130 15.63 -0.71 23.10
C LYS A 130 14.19 -0.54 22.62
N GLY A 131 13.37 -1.60 22.71
CA GLY A 131 12.04 -1.66 22.07
C GLY A 131 10.96 -0.70 22.58
N ARG A 132 11.22 0.17 23.57
CA ARG A 132 10.20 1.06 24.15
C ARG A 132 9.71 2.15 23.19
N SER A 133 10.51 2.53 22.20
CA SER A 133 10.18 3.56 21.18
C SER A 133 10.13 2.99 19.75
N SER A 134 9.87 1.68 19.62
CA SER A 134 9.80 1.03 18.30
C SER A 134 8.55 1.47 17.54
N PHE A 135 8.72 1.81 16.26
CA PHE A 135 7.63 2.19 15.37
C PHE A 135 6.73 0.99 14.96
N HIS A 136 7.09 -0.25 15.34
CA HIS A 136 6.25 -1.46 15.26
C HIS A 136 5.11 -1.47 16.30
N ARG A 137 4.43 -0.32 16.44
CA ARG A 137 3.23 -0.07 17.26
C ARG A 137 2.34 1.00 16.62
N SER A 138 2.57 1.31 15.34
CA SER A 138 1.80 2.30 14.60
C SER A 138 0.50 1.69 14.09
N PHE A 139 -0.51 2.54 13.84
CA PHE A 139 -1.78 2.14 13.23
C PHE A 139 -1.59 1.26 11.99
N CYS A 140 -0.69 1.66 11.08
CA CYS A 140 -0.44 0.91 9.85
C CYS A 140 0.22 -0.45 10.08
N PHE A 141 1.04 -0.59 11.13
CA PHE A 141 1.60 -1.88 11.51
C PHE A 141 0.54 -2.79 12.15
N ASP A 142 -0.32 -2.23 12.99
CA ASP A 142 -1.43 -2.98 13.59
C ASP A 142 -2.43 -3.42 12.52
N LYS A 143 -2.76 -2.55 11.57
CA LYS A 143 -3.59 -2.91 10.42
C LYS A 143 -2.91 -3.99 9.58
N TRP A 144 -1.62 -3.85 9.26
CA TRP A 144 -0.85 -4.87 8.53
C TRP A 144 -0.94 -6.27 9.14
N ARG A 145 -0.80 -6.37 10.47
CA ARG A 145 -0.88 -7.65 11.19
C ARG A 145 -2.27 -8.30 11.13
N ASN A 146 -3.31 -7.49 10.96
CA ASN A 146 -4.69 -7.95 10.87
C ASN A 146 -5.19 -8.09 9.42
N SER A 147 -4.41 -7.67 8.43
CA SER A 147 -4.76 -7.75 7.01
C SER A 147 -4.43 -9.12 6.42
N SER A 148 -5.34 -9.60 5.58
CA SER A 148 -5.23 -10.83 4.82
C SER A 148 -5.43 -10.57 3.34
N ASN A 149 -5.24 -11.60 2.51
CA ASN A 149 -5.56 -11.51 1.10
C ASN A 149 -7.03 -11.13 0.89
N MET A 150 -7.24 -10.13 0.05
CA MET A 150 -8.54 -9.71 -0.46
C MET A 150 -8.71 -10.27 -1.88
N LEU A 151 -9.91 -10.74 -2.20
CA LEU A 151 -10.23 -11.15 -3.57
C LEU A 151 -10.36 -9.92 -4.45
N LYS A 152 -9.95 -10.05 -5.71
CA LYS A 152 -10.08 -9.00 -6.73
C LYS A 152 -11.49 -8.42 -6.81
N GLY A 153 -12.52 -9.27 -6.85
CA GLY A 153 -13.91 -8.83 -6.93
C GLY A 153 -14.31 -7.98 -5.72
N ASP A 154 -13.89 -8.37 -4.53
CA ASP A 154 -14.13 -7.61 -3.30
C ASP A 154 -13.41 -6.25 -3.39
N PHE A 155 -12.11 -6.23 -3.70
CA PHE A 155 -11.36 -4.99 -3.85
C PHE A 155 -12.03 -4.01 -4.83
N ILE A 156 -12.40 -4.51 -6.02
CA ILE A 156 -13.07 -3.69 -7.03
C ILE A 156 -14.42 -3.16 -6.53
N SER A 157 -15.21 -3.97 -5.83
CA SER A 157 -16.52 -3.53 -5.31
C SER A 157 -16.41 -2.41 -4.26
N TYR A 158 -15.33 -2.38 -3.47
CA TYR A 158 -15.11 -1.34 -2.47
C TYR A 158 -14.74 0.01 -3.11
N ILE A 159 -14.00 -0.01 -4.22
CA ILE A 159 -13.52 1.23 -4.87
C ILE A 159 -14.48 1.76 -5.95
N LEU A 160 -15.54 1.02 -6.29
CA LEU A 160 -16.54 1.47 -7.24
C LEU A 160 -17.30 2.68 -6.67
N PRO A 161 -17.45 3.76 -7.45
CA PRO A 161 -18.41 4.82 -7.14
C PRO A 161 -19.80 4.22 -6.89
N SER A 162 -20.51 4.71 -5.87
CA SER A 162 -21.87 4.30 -5.52
C SER A 162 -22.90 4.53 -6.65
N THR A 163 -22.52 5.25 -7.72
CA THR A 163 -23.34 5.45 -8.93
C THR A 163 -23.19 4.35 -9.99
N LEU A 164 -22.12 3.53 -9.94
CA LEU A 164 -21.87 2.47 -10.93
C LEU A 164 -22.42 1.10 -10.52
N THR A 165 -22.74 0.91 -9.24
CA THR A 165 -23.36 -0.34 -8.73
C THR A 165 -24.80 -0.53 -9.19
N ALA A 166 -25.45 0.52 -9.72
CA ALA A 166 -26.84 0.48 -10.16
C ALA A 166 -27.06 -0.06 -11.59
N ASN A 167 -26.00 -0.19 -12.41
CA ASN A 167 -26.12 -0.53 -13.82
C ASN A 167 -25.83 -2.00 -14.18
N GLU A 168 -25.46 -2.85 -13.21
CA GLU A 168 -25.25 -4.29 -13.47
C GLU A 168 -26.52 -5.15 -13.28
N ASN A 169 -27.63 -4.55 -12.83
CA ASN A 169 -28.91 -5.26 -12.61
C ASN A 169 -30.00 -4.97 -13.67
N SER A 170 -29.69 -4.35 -14.80
CA SER A 170 -30.67 -3.99 -15.85
C SER A 170 -30.62 -4.86 -17.11
N HIS A 171 -29.91 -5.99 -17.08
CA HIS A 171 -29.90 -6.98 -18.16
C HIS A 171 -30.17 -8.39 -17.64
N VAL A 172 -31.41 -8.62 -17.17
CA VAL A 172 -32.10 -9.93 -17.20
C VAL A 172 -33.54 -9.69 -17.66
#